data_AF-A0A936Q098-F1
#
_entry.id   AF-A0A936Q098-F1
#
_cell.length_a   1.000
_cell.length_b   1.000
_cell.length_c   1.000
_cell.angle_alpha   90.00
_cell.angle_beta   90.00
_cell.angle_gamma   90.00
#
_symmetry.space_group_name_H-M   'P 1'
#
loop_
_entity.id
_entity.type
_entity.pdbx_description
1 polymer ?
#
loop_
_entity_poly.entity_id
_entity_poly.type
_entity_poly.pdbx_seq_one_letter_code
_entity_poly.pdbx_strand_id
1 'polypeptide(L)'
;MSAPSREALSSAFHTQARSDWAVYLHLAALPEHPRCHALHYLQMATEKLGKAYRLRDTSAATEDLQSEHTGFASFLRLYINQRASSLAADRETNEALRRRAVALAREVERLHPSVDKARCPQNTEYPWPEADQVGVPVHYDFPNLSFLRDPKGRAFLALVQRALDDFC
;
A
#
# COMPACT_ATOMS: atom_id res chain seq x y z
N MET A 1 -5.26 -22.66 23.25
CA MET A 1 -4.13 -22.08 22.51
C MET A 1 -3.88 -20.69 23.05
N SER A 2 -2.66 -20.33 23.42
CA SER A 2 -2.30 -18.95 23.77
C SER A 2 -2.33 -18.08 22.50
N ALA A 3 -2.65 -16.79 22.65
CA ALA A 3 -2.55 -15.84 21.54
C ALA A 3 -1.09 -15.76 21.03
N PRO A 4 -0.87 -15.58 19.71
CA PRO A 4 0.47 -15.39 19.17
C PRO A 4 1.12 -14.12 19.74
N SER A 5 2.45 -14.12 19.87
CA SER A 5 3.18 -12.92 20.31
C SER A 5 3.10 -11.81 19.27
N ARG A 6 3.31 -10.56 19.72
CA ARG A 6 3.36 -9.39 18.84
C ARG A 6 4.43 -9.50 17.76
N GLU A 7 5.61 -10.00 18.14
CA GLU A 7 6.73 -10.25 17.24
C GLU A 7 6.37 -11.30 16.18
N ALA A 8 5.71 -12.39 16.58
CA ALA A 8 5.25 -13.43 15.65
C ALA A 8 4.21 -12.88 14.67
N LEU A 9 3.25 -12.07 15.14
CA LEU A 9 2.27 -11.40 14.26
C LEU A 9 2.95 -10.43 13.30
N SER A 10 3.91 -9.63 13.78
CA SER A 10 4.68 -8.68 12.98
C SER A 10 5.41 -9.39 11.82
N SER A 11 6.11 -10.48 12.12
CA SER A 11 6.79 -11.32 11.14
C SER A 11 5.83 -11.99 10.16
N ALA A 12 4.67 -12.46 10.63
CA ALA A 12 3.64 -13.05 9.77
C ALA A 12 3.06 -12.03 8.78
N PHE A 13 2.78 -10.81 9.23
CA PHE A 13 2.31 -9.73 8.34
C PHE A 13 3.35 -9.37 7.28
N HIS A 14 4.63 -9.27 7.67
CA HIS A 14 5.70 -9.02 6.71
C HIS A 14 5.86 -10.15 5.69
N THR A 15 5.81 -11.40 6.14
CA THR A 15 5.87 -12.58 5.26
C THR A 15 4.73 -12.54 4.24
N GLN A 16 3.51 -12.26 4.68
CA GLN A 16 2.37 -12.14 3.78
C GLN A 16 2.50 -10.93 2.85
N ALA A 17 3.01 -9.79 3.33
CA ALA A 17 3.28 -8.61 2.51
C ALA A 17 4.26 -8.91 1.37
N ARG A 18 5.33 -9.69 1.64
CA ARG A 18 6.27 -10.15 0.59
C ARG A 18 5.60 -11.06 -0.43
N SER A 19 4.73 -11.96 0.02
CA SER A 19 3.95 -12.83 -0.88
C SER A 19 3.03 -12.01 -1.79
N ASP A 20 2.25 -11.09 -1.24
CA ASP A 20 1.34 -10.24 -2.00
C ASP A 20 2.10 -9.33 -2.98
N TRP A 21 3.26 -8.82 -2.56
CA TRP A 21 4.14 -8.04 -3.42
C TRP A 21 4.68 -8.84 -4.61
N ALA A 22 5.05 -10.11 -4.41
CA ALA A 22 5.50 -10.97 -5.51
C ALA A 22 4.37 -11.19 -6.54
N VAL A 23 3.13 -11.38 -6.08
CA VAL A 23 1.97 -11.50 -6.98
C VAL A 23 1.70 -10.19 -7.71
N TYR A 24 1.81 -9.05 -7.04
CA TYR A 24 1.73 -7.74 -7.69
C TYR A 24 2.73 -7.60 -8.84
N LEU A 25 4.01 -7.91 -8.58
CA LEU A 25 5.05 -7.82 -9.62
C LEU A 25 4.76 -8.73 -10.81
N HIS A 26 4.28 -9.95 -10.55
CA HIS A 26 3.90 -10.90 -11.60
C HIS A 26 2.76 -10.34 -12.46
N LEU A 27 1.66 -9.90 -11.85
CA LEU A 27 0.49 -9.39 -12.56
C LEU A 27 0.77 -8.05 -13.25
N ALA A 28 1.56 -7.18 -12.64
CA ALA A 28 1.94 -5.88 -13.22
C ALA A 28 2.80 -6.03 -14.49
N ALA A 29 3.49 -7.16 -14.65
CA ALA A 29 4.25 -7.48 -15.85
C ALA A 29 3.39 -8.02 -17.01
N LEU A 30 2.12 -8.37 -16.77
CA LEU A 30 1.22 -8.90 -17.79
C LEU A 30 0.42 -7.76 -18.44
N PRO A 31 0.62 -7.46 -19.73
CA PRO A 31 0.04 -6.28 -20.38
C PRO A 31 -1.49 -6.33 -20.56
N GLU A 32 -2.09 -7.52 -20.66
CA GLU A 32 -3.51 -7.71 -20.98
C GLU A 32 -4.41 -7.98 -19.76
N HIS A 33 -3.86 -8.02 -18.55
CA HIS A 33 -4.66 -8.28 -17.36
C HIS A 33 -5.37 -7.00 -16.87
N PRO A 34 -6.64 -7.11 -16.43
CA PRO A 34 -7.35 -6.00 -15.80
C PRO A 34 -6.57 -5.41 -14.62
N ARG A 35 -6.47 -4.09 -14.58
CA ARG A 35 -5.60 -3.36 -13.62
C ARG A 35 -6.00 -3.60 -12.17
N CYS A 36 -7.28 -3.84 -11.90
CA CYS A 36 -7.79 -4.09 -10.54
C CYS A 36 -7.04 -5.24 -9.84
N HIS A 37 -6.64 -6.29 -10.56
CA HIS A 37 -5.97 -7.44 -9.95
C HIS A 37 -4.60 -7.08 -9.41
N ALA A 38 -3.74 -6.46 -10.23
CA ALA A 38 -2.43 -6.01 -9.76
C ALA A 38 -2.59 -4.98 -8.62
N LEU A 39 -3.52 -4.02 -8.78
CA LEU A 39 -3.76 -3.00 -7.77
C LEU A 39 -4.28 -3.56 -6.45
N HIS A 40 -5.09 -4.63 -6.46
CA HIS A 40 -5.53 -5.33 -5.27
C HIS A 40 -4.33 -5.89 -4.48
N TYR A 41 -3.41 -6.58 -5.17
CA TYR A 41 -2.21 -7.11 -4.53
C TYR A 41 -1.25 -6.01 -4.06
N LEU A 42 -1.17 -4.89 -4.76
CA LEU A 42 -0.41 -3.72 -4.29
C LEU A 42 -1.02 -3.15 -3.00
N GLN A 43 -2.34 -2.99 -2.94
CA GLN A 43 -3.04 -2.54 -1.74
C GLN A 43 -2.79 -3.51 -0.58
N MET A 44 -2.94 -4.82 -0.81
CA MET A 44 -2.75 -5.84 0.20
C MET A 44 -1.31 -5.92 0.72
N ALA A 45 -0.32 -5.82 -0.17
CA ALA A 45 1.09 -5.81 0.21
C ALA A 45 1.42 -4.59 1.09
N THR A 46 0.94 -3.41 0.69
CA THR A 46 1.24 -2.16 1.41
C THR A 46 0.49 -2.05 2.74
N GLU A 47 -0.74 -2.53 2.83
CA GLU A 47 -1.49 -2.64 4.10
C GLU A 47 -0.73 -3.51 5.11
N LYS A 48 -0.35 -4.73 4.70
CA LYS A 48 0.33 -5.67 5.59
C LYS A 48 1.73 -5.22 5.96
N LEU A 49 2.45 -4.57 5.05
CA LEU A 49 3.72 -3.92 5.36
C LEU A 49 3.56 -2.85 6.43
N GLY A 50 2.54 -1.98 6.29
CA GLY A 50 2.22 -0.98 7.30
C GLY A 50 1.90 -1.60 8.67
N LYS A 51 1.12 -2.69 8.70
CA LYS A 51 0.80 -3.45 9.92
C LYS A 51 2.04 -4.07 10.55
N ALA A 52 2.92 -4.67 9.76
CA ALA A 52 4.17 -5.25 10.25
C ALA A 52 5.05 -4.19 10.96
N TYR A 53 5.30 -3.04 10.33
CA TYR A 53 6.07 -1.97 10.95
C TYR A 53 5.39 -1.37 12.18
N ARG A 54 4.05 -1.20 12.18
CA ARG A 54 3.33 -0.74 13.37
C ARG A 54 3.43 -1.74 14.54
N LEU A 55 3.38 -3.03 14.25
CA LEU A 55 3.58 -4.08 15.27
C LEU A 55 5.00 -4.06 15.82
N ARG A 56 6.00 -3.87 14.96
CA ARG A 56 7.41 -3.82 15.39
C ARG A 56 7.75 -2.56 16.19
N ASP A 57 7.33 -1.39 15.71
CA ASP A 57 7.89 -0.11 16.15
C ASP A 57 6.99 0.68 17.11
N THR A 58 5.76 0.21 17.38
CA THR A 58 4.80 0.90 18.26
C THR A 58 4.17 -0.04 19.29
N SER A 59 3.48 0.52 20.28
CA SER A 59 2.67 -0.22 21.26
C SER A 59 1.18 -0.30 20.89
N ALA A 60 0.81 -0.08 19.61
CA ALA A 60 -0.58 -0.13 19.16
C ALA A 60 -1.27 -1.47 19.51
N ALA A 61 -2.53 -1.46 19.96
CA ALA A 61 -3.26 -2.68 20.30
C ALA A 61 -3.39 -3.60 19.07
N THR A 62 -3.27 -4.91 19.30
CA THR A 62 -3.30 -5.93 18.24
C THR A 62 -4.68 -6.06 17.59
N GLU A 63 -5.76 -5.81 18.33
CA GLU A 63 -7.13 -5.86 17.83
C GLU A 63 -7.41 -4.75 16.82
N ASP A 64 -6.97 -3.51 17.11
CA ASP A 64 -7.20 -2.34 16.25
C ASP A 64 -6.53 -2.49 14.87
N LEU A 65 -5.38 -3.16 14.84
CA LEU A 65 -4.58 -3.35 13.62
C LEU A 65 -5.22 -4.31 12.63
N GLN A 66 -6.13 -5.20 13.04
CA GLN A 66 -6.79 -6.10 12.11
C GLN A 66 -7.92 -5.38 11.34
N SER A 67 -8.65 -4.49 12.01
CA SER A 67 -9.76 -3.71 11.44
C SER A 67 -9.34 -2.45 10.68
N GLU A 68 -8.13 -1.94 10.92
CA GLU A 68 -7.63 -0.75 10.23
C GLU A 68 -7.01 -1.12 8.88
N HIS A 69 -7.63 -0.62 7.81
CA HIS A 69 -7.12 -0.70 6.42
C HIS A 69 -6.36 0.57 6.00
N THR A 70 -6.08 1.44 6.97
CA THR A 70 -5.33 2.68 6.78
C THR A 70 -4.12 2.65 7.72
N GLY A 71 -3.01 3.25 7.30
CA GLY A 71 -1.80 3.32 8.12
C GLY A 71 -0.51 3.16 7.34
N PHE A 72 -0.56 2.66 6.11
CA PHE A 72 0.58 2.58 5.22
C PHE A 72 1.12 3.98 4.87
N ALA A 73 0.27 4.96 4.58
CA ALA A 73 0.72 6.32 4.28
C ALA A 73 1.43 6.99 5.47
N SER A 74 0.93 6.73 6.69
CA SER A 74 1.55 7.21 7.92
C SER A 74 2.89 6.53 8.19
N PHE A 75 2.96 5.21 8.00
CA PHE A 75 4.21 4.45 8.05
C PHE A 75 5.23 4.99 7.06
N LEU A 76 4.86 5.10 5.78
CA LEU A 76 5.78 5.50 4.71
C LEU A 76 6.38 6.88 4.96
N ARG A 77 5.59 7.82 5.51
CA ARG A 77 6.09 9.12 5.95
C ARG A 77 7.18 8.99 7.01
N LEU A 78 6.99 8.15 8.02
CA LEU A 78 7.97 7.93 9.09
C LEU A 78 9.22 7.24 8.55
N TYR A 79 9.05 6.20 7.75
CA TYR A 79 10.15 5.46 7.11
C TYR A 79 11.04 6.38 6.26
N ILE A 80 10.45 7.23 5.40
CA ILE A 80 11.20 8.20 4.60
C ILE A 80 11.95 9.19 5.50
N ASN A 81 11.31 9.72 6.55
CA ASN A 81 11.97 10.67 7.46
C ASN A 81 13.19 10.04 8.17
N GLN A 82 13.08 8.77 8.59
CA GLN A 82 14.18 8.05 9.24
C GLN A 82 15.35 7.74 8.29
N ARG A 83 15.06 7.67 6.98
CA ARG A 83 16.04 7.29 5.94
C ARG A 83 16.41 8.44 5.00
N ALA A 84 16.00 9.67 5.28
CA ALA A 84 16.11 10.82 4.38
C ALA A 84 17.55 11.06 3.87
N SER A 85 18.54 10.92 4.75
CA SER A 85 19.97 11.05 4.40
C SER A 85 20.47 9.98 3.43
N SER A 86 19.79 8.84 3.33
CA SER A 86 20.13 7.71 2.44
C SER A 86 19.26 7.62 1.20
N LEU A 87 18.29 8.53 1.04
CA LEU A 87 17.30 8.53 -0.06
C LEU A 87 17.53 9.65 -1.07
N ALA A 88 17.97 10.83 -0.63
CA ALA A 88 18.36 11.91 -1.53
C ALA A 88 19.47 12.78 -0.94
N ALA A 89 20.23 13.42 -1.82
CA ALA A 89 21.38 14.26 -1.46
C ALA A 89 20.98 15.58 -0.76
N ASP A 90 19.77 16.08 -1.00
CA ASP A 90 19.30 17.36 -0.48
C ASP A 90 17.88 17.28 0.13
N ARG A 91 17.53 18.30 0.91
CA ARG A 91 16.28 18.38 1.68
C ARG A 91 15.06 18.62 0.79
N GLU A 92 15.19 19.37 -0.29
CA GLU A 92 14.08 19.73 -1.19
C GLU A 92 13.63 18.51 -1.99
N THR A 93 14.58 17.74 -2.52
CA THR A 93 14.32 16.48 -3.21
C THR A 93 13.64 15.47 -2.28
N ASN A 94 14.12 15.35 -1.03
CA ASN A 94 13.49 14.50 -0.02
C ASN A 94 12.06 14.92 0.31
N GLU A 95 11.79 16.22 0.45
CA GLU A 95 10.45 16.73 0.71
C GLU A 95 9.49 16.43 -0.46
N ALA A 96 9.94 16.65 -1.69
CA ALA A 96 9.15 16.37 -2.89
C ALA A 96 8.87 14.88 -3.05
N LEU A 97 9.86 14.02 -2.80
CA LEU A 97 9.71 12.56 -2.78
C LEU A 97 8.68 12.16 -1.74
N ARG A 98 8.81 12.65 -0.51
CA ARG A 98 7.91 12.35 0.61
C ARG A 98 6.47 12.73 0.31
N ARG A 99 6.22 13.96 -0.12
CA ARG A 99 4.86 14.44 -0.43
C ARG A 99 4.18 13.56 -1.47
N ARG A 100 4.92 13.22 -2.54
CA ARG A 100 4.42 12.36 -3.61
C ARG A 100 4.17 10.95 -3.12
N ALA A 101 5.16 10.32 -2.48
CA ALA A 101 5.04 8.95 -1.98
C ALA A 101 3.86 8.80 -1.00
N VAL A 102 3.65 9.77 -0.11
CA VAL A 102 2.51 9.78 0.82
C VAL A 102 1.18 9.97 0.09
N ALA A 103 1.12 10.83 -0.94
CA ALA A 103 -0.08 10.96 -1.77
C ALA A 103 -0.41 9.63 -2.47
N LEU A 104 0.59 8.95 -3.04
CA LEU A 104 0.40 7.66 -3.71
C LEU A 104 -0.04 6.57 -2.74
N ALA A 105 0.56 6.52 -1.55
CA ALA A 105 0.16 5.61 -0.49
C ALA A 105 -1.32 5.77 -0.13
N ARG A 106 -1.83 7.00 -0.07
CA ARG A 106 -3.25 7.27 0.19
C ARG A 106 -4.16 6.81 -0.94
N GLU A 107 -3.76 7.02 -2.20
CA GLU A 107 -4.53 6.48 -3.34
C GLU A 107 -4.57 4.96 -3.32
N VAL A 108 -3.48 4.29 -2.93
CA VAL A 108 -3.44 2.83 -2.75
C VAL A 108 -4.32 2.38 -1.60
N GLU A 109 -4.30 3.06 -0.44
CA GLU A 109 -5.19 2.76 0.69
C GLU A 109 -6.68 2.85 0.32
N ARG A 110 -7.05 3.82 -0.54
CA ARG A 110 -8.43 3.99 -1.01
C ARG A 110 -8.92 2.86 -1.93
N LEU A 111 -8.05 1.99 -2.43
CA LEU A 111 -8.47 0.82 -3.19
C LEU A 111 -9.18 -0.23 -2.33
N HIS A 112 -9.02 -0.16 -1.01
CA HIS A 112 -9.70 -1.05 -0.07
C HIS A 112 -11.17 -0.63 0.06
N PRO A 113 -12.13 -1.56 -0.07
CA PRO A 113 -13.55 -1.22 -0.07
C PRO A 113 -13.95 -0.46 1.18
N SER A 114 -13.46 -0.79 2.38
CA SER A 114 -13.84 -0.09 3.63
C SER A 114 -13.32 1.35 3.76
N VAL A 115 -12.54 1.87 2.82
CA VAL A 115 -11.94 3.22 2.90
C VAL A 115 -12.72 4.20 2.05
N ASP A 116 -13.30 5.23 2.68
CA ASP A 116 -13.94 6.40 2.02
C ASP A 116 -15.01 6.08 0.94
N LYS A 117 -15.77 4.98 1.13
CA LYS A 117 -16.86 4.52 0.22
C LYS A 117 -17.82 5.61 -0.23
N ALA A 118 -18.11 6.58 0.64
CA ALA A 118 -19.06 7.64 0.36
C ALA A 118 -18.58 8.64 -0.69
N ARG A 119 -17.26 8.81 -0.85
CA ARG A 119 -16.65 9.80 -1.75
C ARG A 119 -15.86 9.17 -2.89
N CYS A 120 -15.22 8.02 -2.64
CA CYS A 120 -14.45 7.27 -3.62
C CYS A 120 -14.92 5.80 -3.58
N PRO A 121 -16.07 5.48 -4.21
CA PRO A 121 -16.59 4.11 -4.19
C PRO A 121 -15.75 3.13 -5.02
N GLN A 122 -14.88 3.64 -5.90
CA GLN A 122 -14.02 2.84 -6.77
C GLN A 122 -13.00 2.06 -5.94
N ASN A 123 -13.09 0.73 -6.01
CA ASN A 123 -12.24 -0.19 -5.27
C ASN A 123 -11.83 -1.36 -6.17
N THR A 124 -10.96 -2.24 -5.69
CA THR A 124 -10.43 -3.34 -6.51
C THR A 124 -11.20 -4.65 -6.40
N GLU A 125 -12.16 -4.75 -5.47
CA GLU A 125 -12.76 -6.02 -5.05
C GLU A 125 -14.22 -6.16 -5.46
N TYR A 126 -15.03 -5.15 -5.19
CA TYR A 126 -16.49 -5.21 -5.31
C TYR A 126 -17.00 -4.20 -6.32
N PRO A 127 -18.03 -4.55 -7.11
CA PRO A 127 -18.80 -3.57 -7.87
C PRO A 127 -19.36 -2.47 -6.96
N TRP A 128 -19.56 -1.27 -7.51
CA TRP A 128 -20.11 -0.14 -6.78
C TRP A 128 -21.25 0.55 -7.54
N PRO A 129 -22.20 1.17 -6.83
CA PRO A 129 -23.22 1.99 -7.48
C PRO A 129 -22.60 3.22 -8.14
N GLU A 130 -23.00 3.52 -9.38
CA GLU A 130 -22.58 4.72 -10.12
C GLU A 130 -23.79 5.32 -10.83
N ALA A 131 -24.46 6.28 -10.19
CA ALA A 131 -25.69 6.92 -10.69
C ALA A 131 -26.75 5.92 -11.23
N ASP A 132 -26.80 5.70 -12.54
CA ASP A 132 -27.71 4.80 -13.26
C ASP A 132 -27.09 3.43 -13.64
N GLN A 133 -25.83 3.20 -13.28
CA GLN A 133 -25.03 2.03 -13.63
C GLN A 133 -24.35 1.39 -12.41
N VAL A 134 -23.69 0.26 -12.67
CA VAL A 134 -22.84 -0.43 -11.70
C VAL A 134 -21.42 -0.40 -12.23
N GLY A 135 -20.54 0.29 -11.52
CA GLY A 135 -19.11 0.27 -11.79
C GLY A 135 -18.54 -1.10 -11.41
N VAL A 136 -17.75 -1.70 -12.29
CA VAL A 136 -17.12 -3.00 -12.08
C VAL A 136 -15.60 -2.81 -12.09
N PRO A 137 -14.85 -3.27 -11.07
CA PRO A 137 -13.40 -3.05 -10.97
C PRO A 137 -12.62 -3.47 -12.22
N VAL A 138 -13.03 -4.56 -12.87
CA VAL A 138 -12.36 -5.12 -14.06
C VAL A 138 -12.45 -4.22 -15.29
N HIS A 139 -13.44 -3.32 -15.33
CA HIS A 139 -13.66 -2.36 -16.41
C HIS A 139 -13.17 -0.94 -16.07
N TYR A 140 -12.71 -0.72 -14.83
CA TYR A 140 -12.28 0.59 -14.37
C TYR A 140 -10.77 0.75 -14.51
N ASP A 141 -10.34 1.88 -15.07
CA ASP A 141 -8.93 2.10 -15.41
C ASP A 141 -8.07 2.65 -14.27
N PHE A 142 -8.65 3.03 -13.13
CA PHE A 142 -7.91 3.62 -11.99
C PHE A 142 -6.96 4.76 -12.43
N PRO A 143 -7.49 5.87 -12.97
CA PRO A 143 -6.69 6.97 -13.51
C PRO A 143 -5.77 7.60 -12.45
N ASN A 144 -6.23 7.63 -11.19
CA ASN A 144 -5.47 8.11 -10.03
C ASN A 144 -4.26 7.23 -9.67
N LEU A 145 -4.01 6.12 -10.37
CA LEU A 145 -2.84 5.27 -10.19
C LEU A 145 -2.15 4.97 -11.53
N SER A 146 -2.51 5.70 -12.60
CA SER A 146 -1.88 5.57 -13.93
C SER A 146 -0.38 5.87 -13.91
N PHE A 147 0.03 6.85 -13.11
CA PHE A 147 1.44 7.25 -12.95
C PHE A 147 2.32 6.19 -12.27
N LEU A 148 1.78 5.07 -11.75
CA LEU A 148 2.60 3.96 -11.24
C LEU A 148 3.56 3.43 -12.32
N ARG A 149 3.23 3.64 -13.60
CA ARG A 149 4.07 3.28 -14.76
C ARG A 149 5.16 4.32 -15.07
N ASP A 150 5.01 5.56 -14.58
CA ASP A 150 5.95 6.65 -14.82
C ASP A 150 7.19 6.55 -13.91
N PRO A 151 8.30 7.25 -14.22
CA PRO A 151 9.48 7.26 -13.36
C PRO A 151 9.19 7.57 -11.89
N LYS A 152 8.21 8.44 -11.63
CA LYS A 152 7.79 8.82 -10.27
C LYS A 152 7.06 7.68 -9.55
N GLY A 153 6.21 6.94 -10.26
CA GLY A 153 5.55 5.75 -9.74
C GLY A 153 6.55 4.65 -9.40
N ARG A 154 7.54 4.43 -10.29
CA ARG A 154 8.63 3.47 -10.04
C ARG A 154 9.44 3.82 -8.79
N ALA A 155 9.67 5.10 -8.51
CA ALA A 155 10.33 5.52 -7.27
C ALA A 155 9.51 5.16 -6.02
N PHE A 156 8.19 5.29 -6.06
CA PHE A 156 7.32 4.82 -4.97
C PHE A 156 7.36 3.30 -4.81
N LEU A 157 7.29 2.54 -5.91
CA LEU A 157 7.39 1.07 -5.87
C LEU A 157 8.77 0.62 -5.33
N ALA A 158 9.84 1.32 -5.69
CA ALA A 158 11.17 1.08 -5.14
C ALA A 158 11.25 1.35 -3.64
N LEU A 159 10.53 2.36 -3.12
CA LEU A 159 10.42 2.58 -1.67
C LEU A 159 9.68 1.44 -0.97
N VAL A 160 8.62 0.90 -1.57
CA VAL A 160 7.91 -0.28 -1.03
C VAL A 160 8.83 -1.50 -0.98
N GLN A 161 9.53 -1.79 -2.09
CA GLN A 161 10.51 -2.87 -2.15
C GLN A 161 11.59 -2.70 -1.08
N ARG A 162 12.16 -1.50 -0.96
CA ARG A 162 13.21 -1.22 0.03
C ARG A 162 12.71 -1.40 1.46
N ALA A 163 11.49 -0.97 1.77
CA ALA A 163 10.88 -1.20 3.07
C ALA A 163 10.62 -2.69 3.34
N LEU A 164 10.24 -3.49 2.34
CA LEU A 164 10.12 -4.94 2.49
C LEU A 164 11.47 -5.62 2.78
N ASP A 165 12.56 -5.09 2.22
CA ASP A 165 13.90 -5.65 2.39
C ASP A 165 14.59 -5.16 3.68
N ASP A 166 14.28 -3.95 4.14
CA ASP A 166 14.78 -3.37 5.39
C ASP A 166 14.10 -3.91 6.66
N PHE A 167 13.06 -4.73 6.50
CA PHE A 167 12.37 -5.36 7.61
C PHE A 167 13.18 -6.57 8.08
N CYS A 168 14.20 -6.27 8.88
CA CYS A 168 14.95 -7.20 9.72
C CYS A 168 14.56 -6.98 11.19
#